data_AF-A0A947KPP1-F1
#
_entry.id   AF-A0A947KPP1-F1
#
_cell.length_a   1.000
_cell.length_b   1.000
_cell.length_c   1.000
_cell.angle_alpha   90.00
_cell.angle_beta   90.00
_cell.angle_gamma   90.00
#
_symmetry.space_group_name_H-M   'P 1'
#
loop_
_entity.id
_entity.type
_entity.pdbx_description
1 polymer ?
#
loop_
_entity_poly.entity_id
_entity_poly.type
_entity_poly.pdbx_seq_one_letter_code
_entity_poly.pdbx_strand_id
1 'polypeptide(L)' 'MDNWVIAMMLGASIFLGAVALFAFLWAIKNGQFDDEEKFLNAAKFDGEDELNDAVKQERKKEDLKRNYKPE' A
#
# COMPACT_ATOMS: atom_id res chain seq x y z
N MET A 1 42.90 5.18 1.94
CA MET A 1 41.51 5.48 2.31
C MET A 1 41.52 5.62 3.82
N ASP A 2 41.10 6.78 4.34
CA ASP A 2 41.30 7.09 5.76
C ASP A 2 40.38 6.24 6.63
N ASN A 3 40.88 5.78 7.78
CA ASN A 3 40.09 4.98 8.74
C ASN A 3 38.80 5.70 9.15
N TRP A 4 38.83 7.04 9.18
CA TRP A 4 37.66 7.87 9.42
C TRP A 4 36.59 7.72 8.33
N VAL A 5 37.00 7.68 7.06
CA VAL A 5 36.09 7.47 5.93
C VAL A 5 35.45 6.08 6.01
N ILE A 6 36.25 5.05 6.33
CA ILE A 6 35.75 3.68 6.50
C ILE A 6 34.72 3.62 7.65
N ALA A 7 35.02 4.26 8.78
CA ALA A 7 34.10 4.33 9.92
C ALA A 7 32.77 5.02 9.57
N MET A 8 32.81 6.12 8.81
CA MET A 8 31.60 6.80 8.34
C MET A 8 30.79 5.93 7.36
N MET A 9 31.45 5.22 6.43
CA MET A 9 30.77 4.32 5.49
C MET A 9 30.09 3.15 6.21
N LEU A 10 30.76 2.56 7.20
CA LEU A 10 30.18 1.50 8.02
C LEU A 10 29.04 2.01 8.90
N GLY A 11 29.22 3.17 9.55
CA GLY A 11 28.18 3.79 10.37
C GLY A 11 26.92 4.12 9.56
N ALA A 12 27.08 4.75 8.40
CA ALA A 12 25.98 5.10 7.52
C ALA A 12 25.24 3.87 6.99
N SER A 13 25.96 2.81 6.59
CA SER A 13 25.34 1.59 6.07
C SER A 13 24.57 0.81 7.13
N ILE A 14 25.13 0.67 8.34
CA ILE A 14 24.44 0.04 9.47
C ILE A 14 23.21 0.87 9.88
N PHE A 15 23.34 2.21 9.92
CA PHE A 15 22.23 3.09 10.27
C PHE A 15 21.08 2.99 9.26
N LEU A 16 21.38 3.07 7.96
CA LEU A 16 20.36 2.93 6.92
C LEU A 16 19.71 1.54 6.94
N GLY A 17 20.51 0.48 7.16
CA GLY A 17 20.00 -0.88 7.34
C GLY A 17 19.05 -1.00 8.53
N ALA A 18 19.39 -0.39 9.66
CA ALA A 18 18.53 -0.37 10.84
C ALA A 18 17.20 0.37 10.58
N VAL A 19 17.25 1.56 9.97
CA VAL A 19 16.05 2.32 9.60
C VAL A 19 15.15 1.52 8.67
N ALA A 20 15.72 0.89 7.63
CA ALA A 20 14.97 0.03 6.72
C ALA A 20 14.32 -1.15 7.44
N LEU A 21 15.05 -1.81 8.35
CA LEU A 21 14.52 -2.91 9.15
C LEU A 21 13.36 -2.46 10.06
N PHE A 22 13.50 -1.31 10.74
CA PHE A 22 12.42 -0.76 11.55
C PHE A 22 11.18 -0.42 10.74
N ALA A 23 11.35 0.21 9.57
CA ALA A 23 10.27 0.52 8.66
C ALA A 23 9.57 -0.76 8.17
N PHE A 24 10.34 -1.80 7.84
CA PHE A 24 9.80 -3.09 7.42
C PHE A 24 8.99 -3.79 8.51
N LEU A 25 9.51 -3.85 9.74
CA LEU A 25 8.79 -4.43 10.88
C LEU A 25 7.52 -3.64 11.23
N TRP A 26 7.57 -2.30 11.12
CA TRP A 26 6.40 -1.43 11.30
C TRP A 26 5.35 -1.68 10.20
N ALA A 27 5.76 -1.85 8.94
CA ALA A 27 4.87 -2.17 7.83
C ALA A 27 4.16 -3.51 8.01
N ILE A 28 4.88 -4.56 8.46
CA ILE A 28 4.27 -5.85 8.82
C ILE A 28 3.27 -5.68 9.95
N LYS A 29 3.65 -4.99 11.04
CA LYS A 29 2.78 -4.80 12.20
C LYS A 29 1.48 -4.06 11.85
N ASN A 30 1.53 -3.14 10.91
CA ASN A 30 0.36 -2.36 10.47
C ASN A 30 -0.44 -3.02 9.34
N GLY A 31 -0.08 -4.24 8.91
CA GLY A 31 -0.80 -4.92 7.84
C GLY A 31 -0.65 -4.24 6.48
N GLN A 32 0.47 -3.54 6.22
CA GLN A 32 0.68 -2.85 4.94
C GLN A 32 0.77 -3.82 3.74
N PHE A 33 0.91 -5.12 4.03
CA PHE A 33 0.94 -6.22 3.07
C PHE A 33 -0.36 -7.04 3.04
N ASP A 34 -1.36 -6.72 3.87
CA ASP A 34 -2.62 -7.48 3.95
C ASP A 34 -3.53 -7.27 2.72
N ASP A 35 -3.17 -6.35 1.82
CA ASP A 35 -3.88 -6.09 0.55
C ASP A 35 -3.62 -7.14 -0.55
N GLU A 36 -2.80 -8.18 -0.31
CA GLU A 36 -2.59 -9.28 -1.27
C GLU A 36 -3.89 -10.00 -1.67
N GLU A 37 -4.84 -10.15 -0.73
CA GLU A 37 -6.13 -10.76 -1.04
C GLU A 37 -6.91 -9.96 -2.09
N LYS A 38 -6.76 -8.64 -2.15
CA LYS A 38 -7.48 -7.83 -3.14
C LYS A 38 -6.97 -8.06 -4.56
N PHE A 39 -5.67 -8.29 -4.73
CA PHE A 39 -5.07 -8.59 -6.04
C PHE A 39 -5.32 -10.03 -6.47
N LEU A 40 -5.30 -10.99 -5.53
CA LEU A 40 -5.56 -12.39 -5.83
C LEU A 40 -7.06 -12.68 -5.99
N ASN A 41 -7.94 -12.05 -5.21
CA ASN A 41 -9.39 -12.21 -5.35
C ASN A 41 -9.90 -11.60 -6.66
N ALA A 42 -9.35 -10.46 -7.10
CA ALA A 42 -9.68 -9.88 -8.40
C ALA A 42 -9.33 -10.80 -9.60
N ALA A 43 -8.40 -11.73 -9.44
CA ALA A 43 -8.06 -12.72 -10.48
C ALA A 43 -8.81 -14.05 -10.32
N LYS A 44 -9.37 -14.33 -9.13
CA LYS A 44 -9.91 -15.65 -8.77
C LYS A 44 -11.44 -15.68 -8.68
N PHE A 45 -12.08 -14.53 -8.50
CA PHE A 45 -13.52 -14.39 -8.39
C PHE A 45 -14.02 -13.37 -9.42
N ASP A 46 -14.25 -13.84 -10.66
CA ASP A 46 -15.13 -13.16 -11.64
C ASP A 46 -16.60 -13.59 -11.38
N GLY A 47 -17.04 -13.56 -10.12
CA GLY A 47 -18.36 -14.05 -9.69
C GLY A 47 -19.49 -13.01 -9.87
N GLU A 48 -20.75 -13.46 -9.74
CA GLU A 48 -21.93 -12.57 -9.78
C GLU A 48 -21.90 -11.48 -8.68
N ASP A 49 -21.27 -11.76 -7.54
CA ASP A 49 -21.16 -10.83 -6.41
C ASP A 49 -20.23 -9.64 -6.72
N GLU A 50 -19.07 -9.86 -7.35
CA GLU A 50 -18.22 -8.76 -7.84
C GLU A 50 -18.93 -7.91 -8.90
N LEU A 51 -19.70 -8.53 -9.81
CA LEU A 51 -20.53 -7.81 -10.79
C LEU A 51 -21.54 -6.89 -10.09
N ASN A 52 -22.21 -7.40 -9.05
CA ASN A 52 -23.17 -6.62 -8.26
C ASN A 52 -22.51 -5.47 -7.50
N ASP A 53 -21.31 -5.66 -6.97
CA ASP A 53 -20.56 -4.62 -6.27
C ASP A 53 -19.98 -3.56 -7.23
N ALA A 54 -19.53 -3.95 -8.42
CA ALA A 54 -19.15 -3.02 -9.49
C ALA A 54 -20.33 -2.13 -9.89
N VAL A 55 -21.52 -2.73 -10.09
CA VAL A 55 -22.75 -2.00 -10.39
C VAL A 55 -23.16 -1.05 -9.26
N LYS A 56 -23.00 -1.46 -7.98
CA LYS A 56 -23.23 -0.56 -6.84
C LYS A 56 -22.24 0.60 -6.82
N GLN A 57 -20.97 0.36 -7.13
CA GLN A 57 -19.96 1.42 -7.19
C GLN A 57 -20.25 2.42 -8.31
N GLU A 58 -20.68 1.96 -9.48
CA GLU A 58 -21.11 2.83 -10.58
C GLU A 58 -22.30 3.69 -10.18
N ARG A 59 -23.36 3.08 -9.62
CA ARG A 59 -24.53 3.82 -9.12
C ARG A 59 -24.15 4.87 -8.08
N LYS A 60 -23.26 4.54 -7.16
CA LYS A 60 -22.77 5.48 -6.14
C LYS A 60 -22.00 6.66 -6.76
N LYS A 61 -21.21 6.43 -7.82
CA LYS A 61 -20.52 7.50 -8.57
C LYS A 61 -21.51 8.38 -9.33
N GLU A 62 -22.54 7.80 -9.93
CA GLU A 62 -23.61 8.54 -10.63
C GLU A 62 -24.41 9.41 -9.66
N ASP A 63 -24.80 8.86 -8.50
CA ASP A 63 -25.51 9.60 -7.46
C ASP A 63 -24.68 10.76 -6.90
N LEU A 64 -23.37 10.56 -6.73
CA LEU A 64 -22.45 11.62 -6.33
C LEU A 64 -22.35 12.72 -7.39
N LYS A 65 -22.27 12.37 -8.68
CA LYS A 65 -22.28 13.34 -9.79
C LYS A 65 -23.61 14.08 -9.90
N ARG A 66 -24.72 13.40 -9.67
CA ARG A 66 -26.07 13.98 -9.73
C ARG A 66 -26.34 14.93 -8.57
N ASN A 67 -25.82 14.61 -7.38
CA ASN A 67 -25.92 15.45 -6.19
C ASN A 67 -24.76 16.44 -6.05
N TYR A 68 -23.80 16.45 -6.98
CA TYR A 68 -22.72 17.43 -7.02
C TYR A 68 -23.31 18.80 -7.35
N LYS A 69 -23.40 19.66 -6.34
CA LYS A 69 -23.67 21.08 -6.52
C LYS A 69 -22.32 21.79 -6.53
N PRO A 70 -21.88 22.34 -7.68
CA PRO A 70 -20.74 23.24 -7.68
C PRO A 70 -21.15 24.52 -6.95
N GLU A 71 -20.43 24.81 -5.88
CA GLU A 71 -20.49 26.04 -5.11
C GLU A 71 -19.58 27.12 -5.68
#